data_AF-Q602X9-F1
#
_entry.id   AF-Q602X9-F1
#
_cell.length_a   1.000
_cell.length_b   1.000
_cell.length_c   1.000
_cell.angle_alpha   90.00
_cell.angle_beta   90.00
_cell.angle_gamma   90.00
#
_symmetry.space_group_name_H-M   'P 1'
#
loop_
_entity.id
_entity.type
_entity.pdbx_description
1 polymer ?
#
loop_
_entity_poly.entity_id
_entity_poly.type
_entity_poly.pdbx_seq_one_letter_code
_entity_poly.pdbx_strand_id
1 'polypeptide(L)'
;MSNKIQHKRNATWGNIPAPEQLEDGELAINTFEGKLFLKRSASDNKVVEVGTLAPRVVTLLYPTGVDVVPLFYTPTYFPVGYLKAVLVGSGTPSVTFTIKYGTSLASGTEMVVGGVTCTNTTTGMTLYSTSFDNDTVPAGNWVWLETTAIAGSVIALQVTLVAG
;
A
#
# COMPACT_ATOMS: atom_id res chain seq x y z
N MET A 1 8.30 33.28 -25.43
CA MET A 1 6.89 33.02 -25.06
C MET A 1 6.82 31.64 -24.44
N SER A 2 6.16 31.50 -23.29
CA SER A 2 5.86 30.19 -22.70
C SER A 2 4.54 29.69 -23.29
N ASN A 3 4.55 28.49 -23.87
CA ASN A 3 3.31 27.80 -24.20
C ASN A 3 2.78 27.13 -22.93
N LYS A 4 1.50 27.33 -22.63
CA LYS A 4 0.82 26.63 -21.54
C LYS A 4 0.09 25.42 -22.13
N ILE A 5 0.50 24.22 -21.73
CA ILE A 5 -0.26 22.98 -21.99
C ILE A 5 -1.11 22.72 -20.75
N GLN A 6 -2.40 22.44 -20.96
CA GLN A 6 -3.34 22.13 -19.88
C GLN A 6 -3.87 20.70 -20.05
N HIS A 7 -3.96 19.98 -18.94
CA HIS A 7 -4.58 18.66 -18.85
C HIS A 7 -5.87 18.74 -18.04
N LYS A 8 -6.76 17.76 -18.18
CA LYS A 8 -7.90 17.60 -17.25
C LYS A 8 -7.35 17.34 -15.84
N ARG A 9 -7.94 17.99 -14.83
CA ARG A 9 -7.49 17.90 -13.43
C ARG A 9 -8.65 17.64 -12.49
N ASN A 10 -8.41 16.82 -11.47
CA ASN A 10 -9.33 16.56 -10.36
C ASN A 10 -8.56 16.69 -9.03
N ALA A 11 -9.19 17.21 -7.97
CA ALA A 11 -8.60 17.37 -6.64
C ALA A 11 -9.30 16.52 -5.56
N THR A 12 -10.07 15.52 -5.95
CA THR A 12 -10.77 14.61 -5.02
C THR A 12 -9.93 13.36 -4.79
N TRP A 13 -9.71 12.98 -3.52
CA TRP A 13 -9.03 11.74 -3.13
C TRP A 13 -9.65 10.51 -3.81
N GLY A 14 -8.80 9.61 -4.32
CA GLY A 14 -9.20 8.31 -4.86
C GLY A 14 -10.00 8.39 -6.16
N ASN A 15 -10.12 9.58 -6.74
CA ASN A 15 -10.86 9.77 -7.98
C ASN A 15 -9.98 9.39 -9.18
N ILE A 16 -10.37 8.30 -9.83
CA ILE A 16 -9.81 7.83 -11.09
C ILE A 16 -10.78 8.25 -12.21
N PRO A 17 -10.32 8.94 -13.27
CA PRO A 17 -11.17 9.28 -14.40
C PRO A 17 -11.83 8.05 -15.01
N ALA A 18 -13.14 8.14 -15.27
CA ALA A 18 -13.84 7.14 -16.04
C ALA A 18 -13.39 7.21 -17.52
N PRO A 19 -13.39 6.07 -18.25
CA PRO A 19 -13.02 6.04 -19.66
C PRO A 19 -13.73 7.07 -20.54
N GLU A 20 -15.00 7.36 -20.27
CA GLU A 20 -15.83 8.27 -21.05
C GLU A 20 -15.49 9.75 -20.80
N GLN A 21 -14.70 10.03 -19.75
CA GLN A 21 -14.27 11.38 -19.42
C GLN A 21 -13.02 11.81 -20.19
N LEU A 22 -12.34 10.88 -20.89
CA LEU A 22 -11.08 11.11 -21.61
C LEU A 22 -11.15 10.58 -23.04
N GLU A 23 -10.51 11.30 -23.95
CA GLU A 23 -10.28 10.81 -25.32
C GLU A 23 -9.06 9.89 -25.38
N ASP A 24 -9.00 9.03 -26.39
CA ASP A 24 -7.86 8.12 -26.59
C ASP A 24 -6.53 8.87 -26.68
N GLY A 25 -5.56 8.48 -25.85
CA GLY A 25 -4.25 9.13 -25.72
C GLY A 25 -4.26 10.37 -24.81
N GLU A 26 -5.40 10.79 -24.28
CA GLU A 26 -5.48 11.93 -23.38
C GLU A 26 -4.87 11.63 -22.00
N LEU A 27 -4.19 12.64 -21.44
CA LEU A 27 -3.64 12.63 -20.09
C LEU A 27 -4.53 13.43 -19.13
N ALA A 28 -4.72 12.90 -17.92
CA ALA A 28 -5.41 13.57 -16.82
C ALA A 28 -4.62 13.47 -15.51
N ILE A 29 -4.82 14.45 -14.63
CA ILE A 29 -4.04 14.58 -13.39
C ILE A 29 -5.00 14.58 -12.19
N ASN A 30 -4.73 13.75 -11.18
CA ASN A 30 -5.29 13.96 -9.85
C ASN A 30 -4.30 14.79 -9.03
N THR A 31 -4.65 16.05 -8.74
CA THR A 31 -3.79 16.98 -8.01
C THR A 31 -3.82 16.76 -6.50
N PHE A 32 -4.75 15.96 -5.98
CA PHE A 32 -4.73 15.58 -4.57
C PHE A 32 -3.62 14.56 -4.32
N GLU A 33 -3.57 13.50 -5.13
CA GLU A 33 -2.62 12.38 -4.96
C GLU A 33 -1.36 12.52 -5.82
N GLY A 34 -1.29 13.51 -6.73
CA GLY A 34 -0.18 13.68 -7.67
C GLY A 34 -0.16 12.64 -8.80
N LYS A 35 -1.26 11.92 -9.02
CA LYS A 35 -1.35 10.82 -10.00
C LYS A 35 -1.55 11.33 -11.42
N LEU A 36 -0.91 10.66 -12.37
CA LEU A 36 -1.11 10.85 -13.80
C LEU A 36 -1.89 9.66 -14.35
N PHE A 37 -2.88 9.93 -15.18
CA PHE A 37 -3.68 8.93 -15.85
C PHE A 37 -3.55 9.08 -17.37
N LEU A 38 -3.46 7.96 -18.07
CA LEU A 38 -3.50 7.88 -19.53
C LEU A 38 -4.74 7.10 -19.95
N LYS A 39 -5.50 7.67 -20.88
CA LYS A 39 -6.50 6.91 -21.62
C LYS A 39 -5.81 6.10 -22.71
N ARG A 40 -5.86 4.79 -22.61
CA ARG A 40 -5.27 3.88 -23.61
C ARG A 40 -6.35 3.38 -24.56
N SER A 41 -6.08 3.50 -25.86
CA SER A 41 -6.91 3.02 -26.98
C SER A 41 -6.78 1.51 -27.25
N ALA A 42 -6.73 0.70 -26.18
CA ALA A 42 -6.72 -0.75 -26.33
C ALA A 42 -8.17 -1.28 -26.43
N SER A 43 -8.34 -2.55 -26.79
CA SER A 43 -9.65 -3.21 -26.92
C SER A 43 -10.47 -3.23 -25.62
N ASP A 44 -9.90 -2.82 -24.50
CA ASP A 44 -10.51 -2.81 -23.17
C ASP A 44 -11.02 -1.43 -22.71
N ASN A 45 -10.87 -0.38 -23.52
CA ASN A 45 -11.32 0.98 -23.21
C ASN A 45 -10.92 1.44 -21.78
N LYS A 46 -9.65 1.31 -21.39
CA LYS A 46 -9.21 1.62 -20.01
C LYS A 46 -8.48 2.94 -19.82
N VAL A 47 -8.67 3.50 -18.62
CA VAL A 47 -7.78 4.51 -18.03
C VAL A 47 -6.77 3.79 -17.16
N VAL A 48 -5.49 4.08 -17.34
CA VAL A 48 -4.39 3.52 -16.55
C VAL A 48 -3.70 4.61 -15.77
N GLU A 49 -3.34 4.32 -14.52
CA GLU A 49 -2.45 5.19 -13.76
C GLU A 49 -1.00 4.96 -14.22
N VAL A 50 -0.31 6.05 -14.52
CA VAL A 50 1.06 6.06 -15.04
C VAL A 50 2.03 6.17 -13.87
N GLY A 51 3.02 5.28 -13.82
CA GLY A 51 4.06 5.31 -12.79
C GLY A 51 3.68 4.63 -11.48
N THR A 52 2.62 3.83 -11.44
CA THR A 52 2.25 3.03 -10.26
C THR A 52 3.38 2.10 -9.86
N LEU A 53 3.73 2.12 -8.57
CA LEU A 53 4.62 1.10 -8.02
C LEU A 53 3.83 -0.17 -7.75
N ALA A 54 4.39 -1.31 -8.15
CA ALA A 54 3.73 -2.59 -7.94
C ALA A 54 3.57 -2.89 -6.43
N PRO A 55 2.45 -3.52 -6.02
CA PRO A 55 2.26 -4.02 -4.66
C PRO A 55 3.43 -4.88 -4.18
N ARG A 56 3.65 -4.87 -2.86
CA ARG A 56 4.62 -5.71 -2.16
C ARG A 56 3.85 -6.61 -1.21
N VAL A 57 4.04 -7.92 -1.33
CA VAL A 57 3.27 -8.93 -0.59
C VAL A 57 4.20 -9.84 0.17
N VAL A 58 3.76 -10.24 1.35
CA VAL A 58 4.37 -11.30 2.16
C VAL A 58 3.29 -12.20 2.71
N THR A 59 3.61 -13.49 2.76
CA THR A 59 2.84 -14.48 3.52
C THR A 59 3.75 -15.08 4.56
N LEU A 60 3.41 -14.89 5.82
CA LEU A 60 4.07 -15.48 6.96
C LEU A 60 3.28 -16.70 7.42
N LEU A 61 3.91 -17.86 7.41
CA LEU A 61 3.31 -19.10 7.90
C LEU A 61 3.61 -19.26 9.39
N TYR A 62 2.62 -19.70 10.15
CA TYR A 62 2.72 -19.98 11.59
C TYR A 62 3.41 -18.86 12.39
N PRO A 63 2.88 -17.62 12.35
CA PRO A 63 3.49 -16.49 13.05
C PRO A 63 3.61 -16.74 14.56
N THR A 64 4.71 -16.27 15.14
CA THR A 64 5.12 -16.52 16.53
C THR A 64 4.88 -15.33 17.47
N GLY A 65 4.55 -14.15 16.95
CA GLY A 65 4.32 -12.94 17.73
C GLY A 65 5.60 -12.16 18.06
N VAL A 66 6.74 -12.59 17.52
CA VAL A 66 8.03 -11.89 17.57
C VAL A 66 8.78 -12.00 16.24
N ASP A 67 8.08 -12.37 15.18
CA ASP A 67 8.70 -12.58 13.85
C ASP A 67 9.19 -11.25 13.31
N VAL A 68 10.35 -11.26 12.66
CA VAL A 68 10.89 -10.10 11.93
C VAL A 68 11.15 -10.55 10.49
N VAL A 69 10.39 -10.00 9.55
CA VAL A 69 10.38 -10.43 8.14
C VAL A 69 10.72 -9.26 7.22
N PRO A 70 11.96 -9.17 6.69
CA PRO A 70 12.31 -8.18 5.68
C PRO A 70 11.43 -8.34 4.44
N LEU A 71 10.92 -7.24 3.91
CA LEU A 71 10.06 -7.22 2.72
C LEU A 71 10.82 -6.76 1.48
N PHE A 72 11.37 -5.55 1.53
CA PHE A 72 12.09 -4.93 0.41
C PHE A 72 12.93 -3.74 0.87
N TYR A 73 13.76 -3.24 -0.03
CA TYR A 73 14.55 -2.01 0.13
C TYR A 73 13.97 -0.91 -0.77
N THR A 74 13.98 0.34 -0.30
CA THR A 74 13.49 1.52 -1.02
C THR A 74 14.66 2.30 -1.64
N PRO A 75 15.11 2.03 -2.89
CA PRO A 75 16.18 2.83 -3.50
C PRO A 75 15.77 4.28 -3.76
N THR A 76 14.47 4.53 -3.87
CA THR A 76 13.83 5.85 -3.98
C THR A 76 12.75 5.96 -2.90
N TYR A 77 12.15 7.15 -2.73
CA TYR A 77 11.01 7.29 -1.83
C TYR A 77 9.87 6.33 -2.22
N PHE A 78 9.14 5.82 -1.22
CA PHE A 78 7.96 4.97 -1.41
C PHE A 78 6.78 5.58 -0.65
N PRO A 79 5.80 6.18 -1.35
CA PRO A 79 4.55 6.63 -0.73
C PRO A 79 3.69 5.40 -0.45
N VAL A 80 3.06 5.33 0.71
CA VAL A 80 2.18 4.23 1.08
C VAL A 80 0.73 4.66 0.86
N GLY A 81 0.02 3.96 -0.02
CA GLY A 81 -1.38 4.26 -0.32
C GLY A 81 -2.30 3.53 0.62
N TYR A 82 -2.13 2.22 0.72
CA TYR A 82 -2.88 1.39 1.64
C TYR A 82 -2.16 0.08 1.97
N LEU A 83 -2.58 -0.52 3.07
CA LEU A 83 -2.19 -1.83 3.54
C LEU A 83 -3.41 -2.73 3.53
N LYS A 84 -3.23 -3.99 3.14
CA LYS A 84 -4.26 -5.01 3.25
C LYS A 84 -3.71 -6.22 4.01
N ALA A 85 -4.46 -6.75 4.96
CA ALA A 85 -4.08 -7.93 5.71
C ALA A 85 -5.23 -8.93 5.80
N VAL A 86 -4.92 -10.22 5.71
CA VAL A 86 -5.85 -11.33 5.93
C VAL A 86 -5.08 -12.46 6.60
N LEU A 87 -5.73 -13.22 7.47
CA LEU A 87 -5.13 -14.40 8.08
C LEU A 87 -5.96 -15.66 7.84
N VAL A 88 -5.33 -16.81 8.03
CA VAL A 88 -5.97 -18.12 8.00
C VAL A 88 -5.73 -18.76 9.35
N GLY A 89 -6.77 -19.30 9.97
CA GLY A 89 -6.69 -19.87 11.30
C GLY A 89 -8.03 -20.38 11.82
N SER A 90 -8.05 -20.82 13.07
CA SER A 90 -9.24 -21.31 13.77
C SER A 90 -9.27 -20.81 15.23
N GLY A 91 -10.45 -20.89 15.86
CA GLY A 91 -10.62 -20.48 17.26
C GLY A 91 -10.39 -18.98 17.49
N THR A 92 -11.07 -18.14 16.70
CA THR A 92 -10.95 -16.66 16.73
C THR A 92 -9.49 -16.18 16.59
N PRO A 93 -8.83 -16.50 15.46
CA PRO A 93 -7.43 -16.16 15.26
C PRO A 93 -7.21 -14.65 15.16
N SER A 94 -6.11 -14.17 15.74
CA SER A 94 -5.64 -12.80 15.54
C SER A 94 -4.12 -12.72 15.47
N VAL A 95 -3.63 -11.76 14.69
CA VAL A 95 -2.22 -11.37 14.68
C VAL A 95 -2.13 -9.87 14.79
N THR A 96 -1.40 -9.38 15.79
CA THR A 96 -0.94 -7.99 15.82
C THR A 96 0.43 -7.91 15.19
N PHE A 97 0.57 -7.05 14.20
CA PHE A 97 1.81 -6.82 13.47
C PHE A 97 2.03 -5.33 13.21
N THR A 98 3.25 -4.93 12.93
CA THR A 98 3.57 -3.59 12.45
C THR A 98 4.40 -3.69 11.18
N ILE A 99 4.24 -2.71 10.29
CA ILE A 99 5.19 -2.48 9.21
C ILE A 99 6.12 -1.38 9.67
N LYS A 100 7.42 -1.65 9.61
CA LYS A 100 8.46 -0.71 9.98
C LYS A 100 9.36 -0.39 8.80
N TYR A 101 10.01 0.76 8.89
CA TYR A 101 11.08 1.12 7.99
C TYR A 101 12.26 1.76 8.73
N GLY A 102 13.45 1.65 8.13
CA GLY A 102 14.68 2.20 8.70
C GLY A 102 15.93 1.68 7.98
N THR A 103 17.08 2.23 8.34
CA THR A 103 18.38 1.81 7.77
C THR A 103 18.89 0.48 8.36
N SER A 104 18.25 0.00 9.44
CA SER A 104 18.54 -1.25 10.14
C SER A 104 17.24 -1.84 10.68
N LEU A 105 17.13 -3.17 10.69
CA LEU A 105 15.99 -3.89 11.26
C LEU A 105 15.96 -3.84 12.80
N ALA A 106 17.05 -3.41 13.45
CA ALA A 106 17.11 -3.32 14.91
C ALA A 106 16.37 -2.10 15.49
N SER A 107 16.16 -1.07 14.68
CA SER A 107 15.52 0.18 15.08
C SER A 107 14.85 0.82 13.87
N GLY A 108 13.52 0.84 13.86
CA GLY A 108 12.73 1.37 12.76
C GLY A 108 11.58 2.23 13.23
N THR A 109 11.06 3.03 12.31
CA THR A 109 9.83 3.82 12.49
C THR A 109 8.65 2.95 12.09
N GLU A 110 7.62 2.91 12.93
CA GLU A 110 6.38 2.20 12.64
C GLU A 110 5.49 3.00 11.69
N MET A 111 4.93 2.35 10.68
CA MET A 111 3.95 2.94 9.77
C MET A 111 2.66 3.32 10.49
N VAL A 112 2.23 2.47 11.42
CA VAL A 112 1.12 2.69 12.35
C VAL A 112 1.67 2.47 13.74
N VAL A 113 1.67 3.53 14.57
CA VAL A 113 2.21 3.49 15.93
C VAL A 113 1.36 2.57 16.79
N GLY A 114 1.98 1.58 17.41
CA GLY A 114 1.29 0.53 18.17
C GLY A 114 0.80 -0.64 17.32
N GLY A 115 1.02 -0.61 16.00
CA GLY A 115 0.74 -1.70 15.08
C GLY A 115 -0.73 -1.85 14.67
N VAL A 116 -1.00 -2.95 13.98
CA VAL A 116 -2.28 -3.30 13.36
C VAL A 116 -2.67 -4.71 13.81
N THR A 117 -3.88 -4.87 14.35
CA THR A 117 -4.43 -6.19 14.69
C THR A 117 -5.32 -6.69 13.55
N CYS A 118 -4.88 -7.76 12.88
CA CYS A 118 -5.69 -8.49 11.91
C CYS A 118 -6.48 -9.62 12.60
N THR A 119 -7.80 -9.61 12.41
CA THR A 119 -8.74 -10.66 12.83
C THR A 119 -9.55 -11.22 11.66
N ASN A 120 -9.41 -10.64 10.46
CA ASN A 120 -10.22 -11.01 9.31
C ASN A 120 -9.68 -12.28 8.65
N THR A 121 -10.56 -13.28 8.49
CA THR A 121 -10.26 -14.60 7.93
C THR A 121 -10.81 -14.82 6.52
N THR A 122 -11.44 -13.80 5.91
CA THR A 122 -12.20 -13.95 4.66
C THR A 122 -11.78 -12.92 3.62
N THR A 123 -12.24 -11.68 3.73
CA THR A 123 -12.05 -10.61 2.73
C THR A 123 -10.79 -9.77 2.94
N GLY A 124 -10.20 -9.89 4.13
CA GLY A 124 -9.12 -9.06 4.63
C GLY A 124 -9.60 -7.71 5.19
N MET A 125 -8.76 -7.10 6.02
CA MET A 125 -8.89 -5.69 6.43
C MET A 125 -8.07 -4.80 5.51
N THR A 126 -8.52 -3.57 5.28
CA THR A 126 -7.79 -2.54 4.53
C THR A 126 -7.58 -1.32 5.42
N LEU A 127 -6.37 -0.80 5.43
CA LEU A 127 -6.00 0.43 6.12
C LEU A 127 -5.44 1.41 5.09
N TYR A 128 -6.06 2.58 4.97
CA TYR A 128 -5.66 3.62 4.01
C TYR A 128 -4.64 4.57 4.62
N SER A 129 -3.95 5.34 3.79
CA SER A 129 -2.93 6.31 4.20
C SER A 129 -3.36 7.27 5.30
N THR A 130 -4.64 7.68 5.33
CA THR A 130 -5.20 8.56 6.39
C THR A 130 -5.22 7.93 7.77
N SER A 131 -4.97 6.62 7.88
CA SER A 131 -4.89 5.86 9.12
C SER A 131 -3.45 5.48 9.48
N PHE A 132 -2.46 5.95 8.71
CA PHE A 132 -1.04 5.77 9.03
C PHE A 132 -0.52 7.00 9.76
N ASP A 133 0.33 6.77 10.75
CA ASP A 133 1.09 7.85 11.39
C ASP A 133 2.31 8.25 10.53
N ASN A 134 2.84 7.29 9.76
CA ASN A 134 3.97 7.48 8.85
C ASN A 134 3.66 6.84 7.49
N ASP A 135 3.02 7.59 6.59
CA ASP A 135 2.54 7.15 5.27
C ASP A 135 3.60 7.22 4.17
N THR A 136 4.83 7.59 4.50
CA THR A 136 5.93 7.70 3.54
C THR A 136 7.18 7.02 4.06
N VAL A 137 7.82 6.23 3.20
CA VAL A 137 9.12 5.61 3.47
C VAL A 137 10.18 6.36 2.67
N PRO A 138 11.18 7.00 3.33
CA PRO A 138 12.26 7.67 2.63
C PRO A 138 13.12 6.70 1.81
N ALA A 139 13.84 7.23 0.82
CA ALA A 139 14.85 6.46 0.11
C ALA A 139 15.95 5.96 1.07
N GLY A 140 16.54 4.83 0.75
CA GLY A 140 17.65 4.24 1.50
C GLY A 140 17.25 3.34 2.67
N ASN A 141 15.97 3.01 2.82
CA ASN A 141 15.47 2.25 3.97
C ASN A 141 15.08 0.81 3.60
N TRP A 142 15.24 -0.09 4.55
CA TRP A 142 14.56 -1.38 4.55
C TRP A 142 13.12 -1.19 5.02
N VAL A 143 12.22 -2.00 4.49
CA VAL A 143 10.86 -2.17 4.98
C VAL A 143 10.69 -3.60 5.44
N TRP A 144 10.16 -3.80 6.64
CA TRP A 144 9.95 -5.12 7.22
C TRP A 144 8.63 -5.20 7.99
N LEU A 145 8.16 -6.41 8.19
CA LEU A 145 7.04 -6.73 9.06
C LEU A 145 7.56 -7.25 10.39
N GLU A 146 6.97 -6.81 11.49
CA GLU A 146 7.15 -7.43 12.81
C GLU A 146 5.81 -7.94 13.34
N THR A 147 5.73 -9.17 13.84
CA THR A 147 4.58 -9.60 14.65
C THR A 147 4.87 -9.30 16.13
N THR A 148 3.83 -8.93 16.89
CA THR A 148 3.97 -8.51 18.30
C THR A 148 3.02 -9.26 19.24
N ALA A 149 1.93 -9.83 18.72
CA ALA A 149 1.03 -10.67 19.48
C ALA A 149 0.25 -11.63 18.57
N ILE A 150 -0.07 -12.81 19.10
CA ILE A 150 -0.89 -13.84 18.45
C ILE A 150 -1.98 -14.29 19.42
N ALA A 151 -3.20 -14.49 18.92
CA ALA A 151 -4.26 -15.17 19.65
C ALA A 151 -4.92 -16.23 18.77
N GLY A 152 -5.44 -17.29 19.40
CA GLY A 152 -6.03 -18.42 18.69
C GLY A 152 -5.01 -19.23 17.90
N SER A 153 -5.49 -20.07 16.99
CA SER A 153 -4.63 -20.86 16.10
C SER A 153 -4.47 -20.15 14.76
N VAL A 154 -3.27 -19.66 14.46
CA VAL A 154 -2.95 -18.98 13.20
C VAL A 154 -2.06 -19.86 12.33
N ILE A 155 -2.49 -20.09 11.09
CA ILE A 155 -1.78 -20.88 10.07
C ILE A 155 -0.98 -19.96 9.15
N ALA A 156 -1.57 -18.84 8.73
CA ALA A 156 -0.91 -17.88 7.86
C ALA A 156 -1.42 -16.46 8.11
N LEU A 157 -0.52 -15.47 7.96
CA LEU A 157 -0.84 -14.06 7.81
C LEU A 157 -0.32 -13.60 6.45
N GLN A 158 -1.19 -13.05 5.61
CA GLN A 158 -0.79 -12.35 4.40
C GLN A 158 -0.93 -10.84 4.62
N VAL A 159 0.12 -10.10 4.27
CA VAL A 159 0.10 -8.63 4.26
C VAL A 159 0.55 -8.13 2.89
N THR A 160 -0.23 -7.22 2.33
CA THR A 160 0.08 -6.51 1.08
C THR A 160 0.21 -5.02 1.38
N LEU A 161 1.34 -4.45 1.01
CA LEU A 161 1.60 -3.02 1.03
C LEU A 161 1.52 -2.48 -0.41
N VAL A 162 0.72 -1.44 -0.61
CA VAL A 162 0.51 -0.83 -1.93
C VAL A 162 0.92 0.63 -1.89
N ALA A 163 1.59 1.07 -2.94
CA ALA A 163 2.03 2.45 -3.05
C ALA A 163 0.86 3.43 -3.24
N GLY A 164 1.08 4.65 -2.78
CA GLY A 164 0.12 5.76 -2.77
C GLY A 164 0.20 6.63 -4.00
#